data_AF-A0A536E7V8-F1
#
_entry.id   AF-A0A536E7V8-F1
#
_cell.length_a   1.000
_cell.length_b   1.000
_cell.length_c   1.000
_cell.angle_alpha   90.00
_cell.angle_beta   90.00
_cell.angle_gamma   90.00
#
_symmetry.space_group_name_H-M   'P 1'
#
loop_
_entity.id
_entity.type
_entity.pdbx_description
1 polymer ?
#
loop_
_entity_poly.entity_id
_entity_poly.type
_entity_poly.pdbx_seq_one_letter_code
_entity_poly.pdbx_strand_id
1 'polypeptide(L)'
;DPEGAKALLDEAGGPDILKDVPLLTSGQGAAPSEALAAVTALWKQNLGVDIQIEQEELGIFLRDIDKGNFKMFSLGWIADYPDPQNFLEIKLHSQSPDNETKYSNSQVDQLLDSARTEGDQAKRISDYQEAEKLIVDDAPWVPLFYGQDSVLVKPYVKNFVNAPFVIPRMRYVTIER
;
A
#
# COMPACT_ATOMS: atom_id res chain seq x y z
N ASP A 1 7.66 12.07 -14.61
CA ASP A 1 8.32 13.37 -14.79
C ASP A 1 9.57 13.43 -13.93
N PRO A 2 10.73 12.94 -14.42
CA PRO A 2 11.97 12.96 -13.66
C PRO A 2 12.52 14.37 -13.39
N GLU A 3 12.28 15.32 -14.29
CA GLU A 3 12.76 16.70 -14.16
C GLU A 3 12.01 17.44 -13.04
N GLY A 4 10.68 17.34 -13.01
CA GLY A 4 9.87 17.89 -11.93
C GLY A 4 10.19 17.27 -10.57
N ALA A 5 10.35 15.94 -10.51
CA ALA A 5 10.73 15.25 -9.27
C ALA A 5 12.11 15.71 -8.75
N LYS A 6 13.08 15.93 -9.66
CA LYS A 6 14.39 16.44 -9.29
C LYS A 6 14.32 17.88 -8.77
N ALA A 7 13.54 18.75 -9.42
CA ALA A 7 13.36 20.13 -8.98
C ALA A 7 12.77 20.20 -7.56
N LEU A 8 11.73 19.41 -7.28
CA LEU A 8 11.12 19.33 -5.95
C LEU A 8 12.11 18.78 -4.90
N LEU A 9 12.92 17.79 -5.27
CA LEU A 9 13.96 17.26 -4.39
C LEU A 9 15.03 18.30 -4.08
N ASP A 10 15.49 19.06 -5.09
CA ASP A 10 16.46 20.13 -4.93
C ASP A 10 15.90 21.26 -4.04
N GLU A 11 14.63 21.64 -4.19
CA GLU A 11 13.94 22.59 -3.32
C GLU A 11 13.85 22.11 -1.85
N ALA A 12 13.69 20.81 -1.64
CA ALA A 12 13.62 20.19 -0.32
C ALA A 12 14.99 20.01 0.37
N GLY A 13 16.10 20.32 -0.30
CA GLY A 13 17.47 20.18 0.23
C GLY A 13 18.35 19.16 -0.50
N GLY A 14 17.90 18.65 -1.64
CA GLY A 14 18.64 17.73 -2.50
C GLY A 14 18.58 16.26 -2.05
N PRO A 15 19.26 15.35 -2.77
CA PRO A 15 19.20 13.91 -2.52
C PRO A 15 19.74 13.49 -1.14
N ASP A 16 20.58 14.30 -0.51
CA ASP A 16 21.18 13.99 0.79
C ASP A 16 20.16 13.90 1.92
N ILE A 17 18.97 14.50 1.77
CA ILE A 17 17.89 14.38 2.77
C ILE A 17 17.39 12.94 2.92
N LEU A 18 17.68 12.06 1.95
CA LEU A 18 17.27 10.65 1.92
C LEU A 18 18.42 9.67 2.20
N LYS A 19 19.63 10.16 2.47
CA LYS A 19 20.83 9.31 2.62
C LYS A 19 20.72 8.29 3.76
N ASP A 20 20.05 8.66 4.85
CA ASP A 20 19.86 7.83 6.05
C ASP A 20 18.39 7.40 6.21
N VAL A 21 17.68 7.23 5.09
CA VAL A 21 16.27 6.82 5.03
C VAL A 21 16.19 5.43 4.37
N PRO A 22 16.43 4.33 5.12
CA PRO A 22 16.35 3.00 4.55
C PRO A 22 14.90 2.67 4.15
N LEU A 23 14.77 1.87 3.08
CA LEU A 23 13.51 1.26 2.66
C LEU A 23 13.36 -0.11 3.31
N LEU A 24 12.48 -0.21 4.30
CA LEU A 24 12.18 -1.45 4.99
C LEU A 24 11.20 -2.32 4.18
N THR A 25 11.47 -3.62 4.07
CA THR A 25 10.54 -4.59 3.48
C THR A 25 10.62 -5.94 4.19
N SER A 26 9.61 -6.80 3.97
CA SER A 26 9.68 -8.17 4.50
C SER A 26 10.58 -9.05 3.62
N GLY A 27 11.40 -9.90 4.25
CA GLY A 27 12.31 -10.80 3.56
C GLY A 27 13.25 -11.55 4.49
N GLN A 28 13.92 -12.59 3.98
CA GLN A 28 14.91 -13.39 4.72
C GLN A 28 16.21 -13.52 3.94
N GLY A 29 16.82 -12.39 3.56
CA GLY A 29 18.14 -12.33 2.91
C GLY A 29 18.17 -12.74 1.44
N ALA A 30 17.01 -12.99 0.84
CA ALA A 30 16.86 -13.08 -0.61
C ALA A 30 16.97 -11.69 -1.24
N ALA A 31 17.26 -11.63 -2.54
CA ALA A 31 17.20 -10.37 -3.27
C ALA A 31 15.84 -9.68 -3.06
N PRO A 32 15.79 -8.34 -2.94
CA PRO A 32 14.54 -7.58 -2.93
C PRO A 32 13.69 -7.93 -4.16
N SER A 33 12.39 -7.65 -4.09
CA SER A 33 11.50 -7.83 -5.24
C SER A 33 12.01 -7.04 -6.45
N GLU A 34 11.78 -7.56 -7.66
CA GLU A 34 12.17 -6.89 -8.90
C GLU A 34 11.58 -5.47 -8.99
N ALA A 35 10.36 -5.28 -8.49
CA ALA A 35 9.72 -3.97 -8.41
C ALA A 35 10.51 -2.99 -7.52
N LEU A 36 10.92 -3.40 -6.32
CA LEU A 36 11.70 -2.54 -5.43
C LEU A 36 13.09 -2.26 -5.97
N ALA A 37 13.75 -3.27 -6.55
CA ALA A 37 15.04 -3.09 -7.20
C ALA A 37 14.94 -2.09 -8.38
N ALA A 38 13.86 -2.15 -9.16
CA ALA A 38 13.62 -1.21 -10.24
C ALA A 38 13.36 0.21 -9.73
N VAL A 39 12.54 0.38 -8.69
CA VAL A 39 12.26 1.70 -8.08
C VAL A 39 13.54 2.35 -7.57
N THR A 40 14.35 1.64 -6.78
CA THR A 40 15.59 2.22 -6.23
C THR A 40 16.63 2.50 -7.32
N ALA A 41 16.72 1.65 -8.34
CA ALA A 41 17.58 1.92 -9.50
C ALA A 41 17.15 3.19 -10.27
N LEU A 42 15.84 3.39 -10.46
CA LEU A 42 15.30 4.59 -11.11
C LEU A 42 15.52 5.85 -10.28
N TRP A 43 15.40 5.78 -8.95
CA TRP A 43 15.71 6.91 -8.06
C TRP A 43 17.19 7.27 -8.13
N LYS A 44 18.08 6.29 -8.12
CA LYS A 44 19.52 6.52 -8.27
C LYS A 44 19.87 7.14 -9.61
N GLN A 45 19.30 6.60 -10.70
CA GLN A 45 19.56 7.07 -12.05
C GLN A 45 19.07 8.51 -12.28
N ASN A 46 17.84 8.80 -11.83
CA ASN A 46 17.15 10.04 -12.22
C ASN A 46 17.29 11.15 -11.18
N LEU A 47 17.38 10.79 -9.90
CA LEU A 47 17.37 11.72 -8.77
C LEU A 47 18.71 11.76 -8.03
N GLY A 48 19.63 10.83 -8.31
CA GLY A 48 20.89 10.70 -7.57
C GLY A 48 20.71 10.17 -6.14
N VAL A 49 19.54 9.62 -5.83
CA VAL A 49 19.20 9.09 -4.50
C VAL A 49 19.58 7.61 -4.42
N ASP A 50 20.48 7.26 -3.51
CA ASP A 50 20.93 5.89 -3.29
C ASP A 50 20.29 5.33 -2.00
N ILE A 51 19.18 4.60 -2.15
CA ILE A 51 18.43 4.03 -1.01
C ILE A 51 18.95 2.63 -0.67
N GLN A 52 19.25 2.42 0.61
CA GLN A 52 19.47 1.09 1.16
C GLN A 52 18.14 0.37 1.39
N ILE A 53 18.02 -0.87 0.90
CA ILE A 53 16.89 -1.74 1.21
C ILE A 53 17.26 -2.60 2.42
N GLU A 54 16.40 -2.60 3.44
CA GLU A 54 16.51 -3.43 4.63
C GLU A 54 15.41 -4.49 4.65
N GLN A 55 15.75 -5.69 5.11
CA GLN A 55 14.82 -6.80 5.18
C GLN A 55 14.68 -7.34 6.59
N GLU A 56 13.45 -7.58 6.98
CA GLU A 56 13.09 -8.23 8.24
C GLU A 56 12.19 -9.43 7.99
N GLU A 57 12.27 -10.42 8.88
CA GLU A 57 11.28 -11.50 8.92
C GLU A 57 9.88 -10.90 9.10
N LEU A 58 8.87 -11.46 8.42
CA LEU A 58 7.54 -10.87 8.31
C LEU A 58 6.92 -10.47 9.66
N GLY A 59 7.04 -11.30 10.70
CA GLY A 59 6.50 -10.98 12.02
C GLY A 59 7.21 -9.82 12.71
N ILE A 60 8.52 -9.66 12.48
CA ILE A 60 9.31 -8.51 12.96
C ILE A 60 8.91 -7.26 12.19
N PHE A 61 8.87 -7.36 10.86
CA PHE A 61 8.49 -6.29 9.95
C PHE A 61 7.13 -5.68 10.31
N LEU A 62 6.09 -6.53 10.44
CA LEU A 62 4.73 -6.08 10.78
C LEU A 62 4.68 -5.40 12.17
N ARG A 63 5.42 -5.94 13.15
CA ARG A 63 5.48 -5.32 14.48
C ARG A 63 6.17 -3.95 14.44
N ASP A 64 7.20 -3.80 13.62
CA ASP A 64 7.99 -2.58 13.58
C ASP A 64 7.29 -1.48 12.76
N ILE A 65 6.51 -1.82 11.73
CA ILE A 65 5.58 -0.86 11.11
C ILE A 65 4.48 -0.42 12.07
N ASP A 66 3.86 -1.33 12.83
CA ASP A 66 2.80 -0.98 13.79
C ASP A 66 3.30 -0.02 14.87
N LYS A 67 4.55 -0.22 15.30
CA LYS A 67 5.22 0.61 16.31
C LYS A 67 5.78 1.92 15.77
N GLY A 68 5.79 2.13 14.45
CA GLY A 68 6.43 3.30 13.83
C GLY A 68 7.96 3.25 13.84
N ASN A 69 8.55 2.06 13.98
CA ASN A 69 10.00 1.83 13.97
C ASN A 69 10.56 1.75 12.54
N PHE A 70 10.23 2.73 11.69
CA PHE A 70 10.69 2.77 10.29
C PHE A 70 10.89 4.22 9.84
N LYS A 71 11.54 4.38 8.68
CA LYS A 71 11.64 5.67 7.98
C LYS A 71 10.84 5.66 6.68
N MET A 72 10.96 4.57 5.94
CA MET A 72 10.19 4.28 4.74
C MET A 72 9.99 2.76 4.68
N PHE A 73 8.86 2.30 4.17
CA PHE A 73 8.59 0.87 4.03
C PHE A 73 7.85 0.55 2.73
N SER A 74 7.92 -0.69 2.31
CA SER A 74 7.12 -1.22 1.20
C SER A 74 6.21 -2.33 1.69
N LEU A 75 4.91 -2.10 1.55
CA LEU A 75 3.84 -3.04 1.89
C LEU A 75 2.67 -2.86 0.91
N GLY A 76 1.94 -3.93 0.67
CA GLY A 76 0.67 -3.91 -0.06
C GLY A 76 -0.50 -4.21 0.87
N TRP A 77 -1.70 -3.88 0.41
CA TRP A 77 -2.95 -4.23 1.08
C TRP A 77 -3.84 -5.03 0.12
N ILE A 78 -4.51 -6.05 0.65
CA ILE A 78 -5.52 -6.83 -0.06
C ILE A 78 -6.81 -6.64 0.70
N ALA A 79 -7.92 -6.43 0.00
CA ALA A 79 -9.18 -6.17 0.66
C ALA A 79 -9.59 -7.35 1.55
N ASP A 80 -10.08 -7.08 2.76
CA ASP A 80 -10.72 -8.11 3.60
C ASP A 80 -12.16 -8.38 3.15
N TYR A 81 -12.81 -7.33 2.64
CA TYR A 81 -14.12 -7.31 2.02
C TYR A 81 -14.15 -6.27 0.90
N PRO A 82 -15.02 -6.43 -0.12
CA PRO A 82 -14.95 -5.64 -1.36
C PRO A 82 -15.59 -4.25 -1.18
N ASP A 83 -14.96 -3.39 -0.38
CA ASP A 83 -15.44 -2.04 -0.11
C ASP A 83 -14.28 -1.03 -0.03
N PRO A 84 -14.38 0.18 -0.64
CA PRO A 84 -13.33 1.20 -0.58
C PRO A 84 -12.93 1.59 0.84
N GLN A 85 -13.88 1.55 1.77
CA GLN A 85 -13.65 1.81 3.18
C GLN A 85 -12.55 0.94 3.77
N ASN A 86 -12.43 -0.33 3.33
CA ASN A 86 -11.41 -1.26 3.81
C ASN A 86 -9.97 -0.81 3.48
N PHE A 87 -9.80 0.02 2.45
CA PHE A 87 -8.51 0.63 2.12
C PHE A 87 -8.41 2.01 2.78
N LEU A 88 -9.35 2.90 2.47
CA LEU A 88 -9.20 4.33 2.76
C LEU A 88 -9.35 4.64 4.26
N GLU A 89 -10.35 4.08 4.94
CA GLU A 89 -10.54 4.36 6.37
C GLU A 89 -9.51 3.62 7.21
N ILE A 90 -9.35 2.31 6.99
CA ILE A 90 -8.43 1.49 7.79
C ILE A 90 -7.00 2.01 7.69
N LYS A 91 -6.55 2.45 6.52
CA LYS A 91 -5.14 2.80 6.32
C LYS A 91 -4.84 4.30 6.38
N LEU A 92 -5.82 5.17 6.16
CA LEU A 92 -5.57 6.61 5.95
C LEU A 92 -6.46 7.53 6.80
N HIS A 93 -7.43 7.01 7.55
CA HIS A 93 -8.11 7.82 8.57
C HIS A 93 -7.14 8.12 9.73
N SER A 94 -7.13 9.36 10.23
CA SER A 94 -6.13 9.80 11.22
C SER A 94 -6.24 9.10 12.57
N GLN A 95 -7.44 8.64 12.92
CA GLN A 95 -7.71 7.91 14.16
C GLN A 95 -7.63 6.38 13.99
N SER A 96 -7.33 5.88 12.78
CA SER A 96 -7.19 4.44 12.59
C SER A 96 -5.90 3.94 13.26
N PRO A 97 -5.96 2.88 14.08
CA PRO A 97 -4.75 2.26 14.62
C PRO A 97 -3.87 1.66 13.51
N ASP A 98 -4.47 1.26 12.40
CA ASP A 98 -3.81 0.64 11.24
C ASP A 98 -3.35 1.66 10.20
N ASN A 99 -3.29 2.94 10.56
CA ASN A 99 -2.61 3.98 9.80
C ASN A 99 -1.14 4.05 10.24
N GLU A 100 -0.27 3.30 9.57
CA GLU A 100 1.15 3.27 9.89
C GLU A 100 1.85 4.56 9.50
N THR A 101 1.43 5.20 8.40
CA THR A 101 2.01 6.45 7.90
C THR A 101 1.76 7.66 8.81
N LYS A 102 0.83 7.53 9.77
CA LYS A 102 0.36 8.62 10.63
C LYS A 102 -0.18 9.81 9.82
N TYR A 103 -0.68 9.55 8.61
CA TYR A 103 -1.32 10.53 7.78
C TYR A 103 -2.53 11.15 8.52
N SER A 104 -2.66 12.47 8.45
CA SER A 104 -3.74 13.20 9.12
C SER A 104 -4.15 14.38 8.26
N ASN A 105 -5.38 14.32 7.75
CA ASN A 105 -6.02 15.41 7.03
C ASN A 105 -7.49 15.44 7.45
N SER A 106 -7.92 16.54 8.06
CA SER A 106 -9.28 16.64 8.61
C SER A 106 -10.38 16.62 7.55
N GLN A 107 -10.08 17.03 6.31
CA GLN A 107 -11.03 16.94 5.21
C GLN A 107 -11.19 15.49 4.74
N VAL A 108 -10.09 14.74 4.66
CA VAL A 108 -10.14 13.30 4.36
C VAL A 108 -10.93 12.57 5.44
N ASP A 109 -10.63 12.80 6.72
CA ASP A 109 -11.38 12.18 7.82
C ASP A 109 -12.89 12.43 7.71
N GLN A 110 -13.30 13.69 7.44
CA GLN A 110 -14.71 14.06 7.26
C GLN A 110 -15.38 13.33 6.09
N LEU A 111 -14.71 13.21 4.94
CA LEU A 111 -15.22 12.52 3.76
C LEU A 111 -15.37 11.02 4.05
N LEU A 112 -14.40 10.40 4.72
CA LEU A 112 -14.44 8.98 5.07
C LEU A 112 -15.53 8.69 6.10
N ASP A 113 -15.69 9.52 7.13
CA ASP A 113 -16.77 9.41 8.12
C ASP A 113 -18.16 9.56 7.48
N SER A 114 -18.31 10.50 6.55
CA SER A 114 -19.53 10.69 5.75
C SER A 114 -19.83 9.43 4.92
N ALA A 115 -18.87 8.98 4.11
CA ALA A 115 -19.03 7.83 3.23
C ALA A 115 -19.34 6.53 3.97
N ARG A 116 -18.85 6.36 5.22
CA ARG A 116 -19.14 5.18 6.05
C ARG A 116 -20.60 5.07 6.44
N THR A 117 -21.29 6.20 6.61
CA THR A 117 -22.69 6.24 7.10
C THR A 117 -23.70 6.59 6.02
N GLU A 118 -23.24 6.91 4.81
CA GLU A 118 -24.08 7.30 3.68
C GLU A 118 -24.85 6.10 3.09
N GLY A 119 -26.17 6.27 2.92
CA GLY A 119 -27.06 5.26 2.34
C GLY A 119 -27.25 5.41 0.83
N ASP A 120 -27.04 6.61 0.28
CA ASP A 120 -27.05 6.84 -1.17
C ASP A 120 -25.71 6.43 -1.80
N GLN A 121 -25.76 5.42 -2.66
CA GLN A 121 -24.55 4.85 -3.26
C GLN A 121 -23.79 5.85 -4.13
N ALA A 122 -24.47 6.79 -4.80
CA ALA A 122 -23.80 7.75 -5.68
C ALA A 122 -23.03 8.79 -4.86
N LYS A 123 -23.65 9.31 -3.80
CA LYS A 123 -22.99 10.22 -2.86
C LYS A 123 -21.82 9.53 -2.16
N ARG A 124 -22.02 8.30 -1.69
CA ARG A 124 -20.96 7.51 -1.05
C ARG A 124 -19.71 7.37 -1.92
N ILE A 125 -19.88 7.07 -3.20
CA ILE A 125 -18.77 6.97 -4.15
C ILE A 125 -18.13 8.33 -4.41
N SER A 126 -18.91 9.40 -4.52
CA SER A 126 -18.38 10.77 -4.66
C SER A 126 -17.48 11.15 -3.50
N ASP A 127 -17.92 10.88 -2.27
CA ASP A 127 -17.13 11.19 -1.06
C ASP A 127 -15.79 10.42 -1.06
N TYR A 128 -15.78 9.13 -1.45
CA TYR A 128 -14.53 8.37 -1.57
C TYR A 128 -13.60 8.90 -2.66
N GLN A 129 -14.13 9.29 -3.82
CA GLN A 129 -13.32 9.85 -4.90
C GLN A 129 -12.68 11.19 -4.52
N GLU A 130 -13.41 12.03 -3.79
CA GLU A 130 -12.89 13.28 -3.25
C GLU A 130 -11.79 13.03 -2.21
N ALA A 131 -12.00 12.05 -1.32
CA ALA A 131 -10.99 11.65 -0.33
C ALA A 131 -9.72 11.11 -1.02
N GLU A 132 -9.86 10.21 -1.99
CA GLU A 132 -8.75 9.64 -2.76
C GLU A 132 -7.94 10.72 -3.47
N LYS A 133 -8.60 11.74 -4.03
CA LYS A 133 -7.91 12.84 -4.68
C LYS A 133 -7.02 13.61 -3.70
N LEU A 134 -7.55 13.95 -2.52
CA LEU A 134 -6.78 14.63 -1.47
C LEU A 134 -5.61 13.76 -0.99
N ILE A 135 -5.84 12.46 -0.81
CA ILE A 135 -4.79 11.51 -0.44
C ILE A 135 -3.69 11.47 -1.51
N VAL A 136 -4.04 11.40 -2.80
CA VAL A 136 -3.05 11.38 -3.89
C VAL A 136 -2.27 12.69 -3.95
N ASP A 137 -2.95 13.83 -3.76
CA ASP A 137 -2.32 15.15 -3.77
C ASP A 137 -1.36 15.33 -2.57
N ASP A 138 -1.71 14.81 -1.39
CA ASP A 138 -0.88 14.86 -0.18
C ASP A 138 0.28 13.83 -0.20
N ALA A 139 0.19 12.81 -1.05
CA ALA A 139 1.18 11.74 -1.24
C ALA A 139 1.70 11.05 0.05
N PRO A 140 0.84 10.61 0.98
CA PRO A 140 1.28 9.79 2.12
C PRO A 140 1.78 8.41 1.66
N TRP A 141 1.38 7.98 0.45
CA TRP A 141 1.81 6.77 -0.22
C TRP A 141 2.37 7.08 -1.61
N VAL A 142 3.18 6.15 -2.12
CA VAL A 142 3.58 6.08 -3.53
C VAL A 142 2.99 4.79 -4.12
N PRO A 143 1.80 4.84 -4.73
CA PRO A 143 1.18 3.65 -5.34
C PRO A 143 2.03 3.15 -6.51
N LEU A 144 2.37 1.85 -6.49
CA LEU A 144 3.21 1.25 -7.54
C LEU A 144 2.37 0.48 -8.59
N PHE A 145 1.48 -0.39 -8.14
CA PHE A 145 0.66 -1.24 -9.01
C PHE A 145 -0.50 -1.88 -8.24
N TYR A 146 -1.53 -2.32 -8.98
CA TYR A 146 -2.51 -3.28 -8.49
C TYR A 146 -2.02 -4.69 -8.75
N GLY A 147 -1.87 -5.49 -7.69
CA GLY A 147 -1.41 -6.87 -7.81
C GLY A 147 -2.38 -7.73 -8.61
N GLN A 148 -1.84 -8.63 -9.43
CA GLN A 148 -2.61 -9.67 -10.10
C GLN A 148 -2.23 -11.01 -9.47
N ASP A 149 -3.25 -11.78 -9.10
CA ASP A 149 -3.07 -13.13 -8.57
C ASP A 149 -3.51 -14.18 -9.58
N SER A 150 -2.75 -15.26 -9.67
CA SER A 150 -2.99 -16.39 -10.58
C SER A 150 -2.71 -17.68 -9.86
N VAL A 151 -3.71 -18.54 -9.79
CA VAL A 151 -3.65 -19.81 -9.06
C VAL A 151 -3.77 -20.99 -10.00
N LEU A 152 -2.95 -22.03 -9.78
CA LEU A 152 -3.03 -23.27 -10.53
C LEU A 152 -3.91 -24.27 -9.78
N VAL A 153 -5.03 -24.64 -10.42
CA VAL A 153 -6.02 -25.55 -9.85
C VAL A 153 -5.93 -26.89 -10.55
N LYS A 154 -5.75 -27.98 -9.79
CA LYS A 154 -5.74 -29.33 -10.35
C LYS A 154 -7.12 -29.65 -10.97
N PRO A 155 -7.20 -30.37 -12.11
CA PRO A 155 -8.48 -30.65 -12.78
C PRO A 155 -9.52 -31.37 -11.92
N TYR A 156 -9.07 -32.12 -10.91
CA TYR A 156 -9.91 -32.85 -9.97
C TYR A 156 -10.46 -32.00 -8.81
N VAL A 157 -10.00 -30.75 -8.67
CA VAL A 157 -10.56 -29.79 -7.71
C VAL A 157 -11.71 -29.06 -8.39
N LYS A 158 -12.92 -29.20 -7.88
CA LYS A 158 -14.12 -28.58 -8.43
C LYS A 158 -14.60 -27.42 -7.57
N ASN A 159 -15.30 -26.49 -8.23
CA ASN A 159 -15.94 -25.32 -7.61
C ASN A 159 -14.99 -24.39 -6.85
N PHE A 160 -13.69 -24.47 -7.13
CA PHE A 160 -12.75 -23.48 -6.63
C PHE A 160 -12.98 -22.14 -7.34
N VAL A 161 -13.10 -21.08 -6.55
CA VAL A 161 -13.20 -19.70 -7.02
C VAL A 161 -12.05 -18.95 -6.38
N ASN A 162 -11.21 -18.31 -7.20
CA ASN A 162 -10.21 -17.39 -6.67
C ASN A 162 -10.92 -16.12 -6.21
N ALA A 163 -11.00 -15.89 -4.90
CA ALA A 163 -11.66 -14.72 -4.36
C ALA A 163 -10.72 -13.50 -4.49
N PRO A 164 -11.24 -12.30 -4.82
CA PRO A 164 -10.42 -11.09 -4.94
C PRO A 164 -10.08 -10.44 -3.59
N PHE A 165 -10.23 -11.16 -2.48
CA PHE A 165 -10.01 -10.71 -1.10
C PHE A 165 -9.34 -11.82 -0.28
N VAL A 166 -8.75 -11.47 0.86
CA VAL A 166 -7.83 -12.34 1.62
C VAL A 166 -8.43 -13.70 2.00
N ILE A 167 -9.73 -13.74 2.31
CA ILE A 167 -10.38 -14.95 2.85
C ILE A 167 -10.83 -15.91 1.72
N PRO A 168 -10.22 -17.11 1.59
CA PRO A 168 -10.60 -18.05 0.55
C PRO A 168 -11.98 -18.69 0.85
N ARG A 169 -12.80 -18.84 -0.20
CA ARG A 169 -14.11 -19.49 -0.10
C ARG A 169 -14.00 -21.01 -0.33
N MET A 170 -13.62 -21.73 0.72
CA MET A 170 -13.40 -23.19 0.64
C MET A 170 -14.67 -24.03 0.80
N ARG A 171 -15.77 -23.45 1.30
CA ARG A 171 -17.01 -24.18 1.66
C ARG A 171 -17.59 -25.04 0.53
N TYR A 172 -17.44 -24.60 -0.72
CA TYR A 172 -18.03 -25.27 -1.90
C TYR A 172 -17.02 -26.11 -2.69
N VAL A 173 -15.76 -26.11 -2.28
CA VAL A 173 -14.68 -26.80 -2.98
C VAL A 173 -14.78 -28.30 -2.72
N THR A 174 -14.73 -29.10 -3.78
CA THR A 174 -14.72 -30.56 -3.68
C THR A 174 -13.53 -31.16 -4.41
N ILE A 175 -13.16 -32.38 -4.02
CA ILE A 175 -12.11 -33.17 -4.68
C ILE A 175 -12.79 -34.39 -5.28
N GLU A 176 -12.76 -34.51 -6.59
CA GLU A 176 -13.19 -35.72 -7.30
C GLU A 176 -12.01 -36.69 -7.37
N ARG A 177 -12.20 -37.95 -6.97
CA ARG A 177 -11.20 -39.00 -7.08
C ARG A 177 -11.50 -39.91 -8.26
#